data_AF-A0A1G8MVL3-F1
#
_entry.id   AF-A0A1G8MVL3-F1
#
_cell.length_a   1.000
_cell.length_b   1.000
_cell.length_c   1.000
_cell.angle_alpha   90.00
_cell.angle_beta   90.00
_cell.angle_gamma   90.00
#
_symmetry.space_group_name_H-M   'P 1'
#
loop_
_entity.id
_entity.type
_entity.pdbx_description
1 polymer ?
#
loop_
_entity_poly.entity_id
_entity_poly.type
_entity_poly.pdbx_seq_one_letter_code
_entity_poly.pdbx_strand_id
1 'polypeptide(L)'
;MSGKIFAGGIVVLALIAGIAMYYLQVYYYYEEVDVSAEQVTLTLLEGSADPIVADNLQAIDATSSPIRYRACFTTSHSLAMLSETYEMYEGAEPLIAPYWFECFDAMEVGKALEKGRALAFLGQKNIAHGVDRVVAVMEDGRGFVWHQVNEEIKK
;
A
#
# COMPACT_ATOMS: atom_id res chain seq x y z
N MET A 1 -16.42 48.28 -10.33
CA MET A 1 -15.32 47.56 -11.01
C MET A 1 -14.43 46.76 -10.06
N SER A 2 -14.13 47.24 -8.84
CA SER A 2 -13.26 46.51 -7.89
C SER A 2 -13.75 45.12 -7.47
N GLY A 3 -15.05 44.92 -7.24
CA GLY A 3 -15.58 43.62 -6.77
C GLY A 3 -15.31 42.44 -7.72
N LYS A 4 -15.33 42.68 -9.05
CA LYS A 4 -15.03 41.63 -10.04
C LYS A 4 -13.55 41.26 -10.08
N ILE A 5 -12.67 42.22 -9.81
CA ILE A 5 -11.22 42.00 -9.75
C ILE A 5 -10.87 41.18 -8.51
N PHE A 6 -11.45 41.53 -7.35
CA PHE A 6 -11.27 40.75 -6.12
C PHE A 6 -11.85 39.34 -6.25
N ALA A 7 -13.05 39.20 -6.81
CA ALA A 7 -13.64 37.88 -7.05
C ALA A 7 -12.78 37.05 -8.02
N GLY A 8 -12.28 37.63 -9.10
CA GLY A 8 -11.38 36.97 -10.04
C GLY A 8 -10.07 36.52 -9.38
N GLY A 9 -9.47 37.38 -8.54
CA GLY A 9 -8.25 37.04 -7.79
C GLY A 9 -8.44 35.85 -6.86
N ILE A 10 -9.57 35.78 -6.16
CA ILE A 10 -9.92 34.64 -5.28
C ILE A 10 -10.01 33.34 -6.10
N VAL A 11 -10.69 33.36 -7.25
CA VAL A 11 -10.83 32.18 -8.11
C VAL A 11 -9.48 31.68 -8.62
N VAL A 12 -8.59 32.58 -9.05
CA VAL A 12 -7.25 32.23 -9.52
C VAL A 12 -6.42 31.62 -8.40
N LEU A 13 -6.41 32.22 -7.21
CA LEU A 13 -5.68 31.69 -6.06
C LEU A 13 -6.21 30.32 -5.63
N ALA A 14 -7.52 30.14 -5.61
CA ALA A 14 -8.14 28.85 -5.30
C ALA A 14 -7.73 27.77 -6.31
N LEU A 15 -7.67 28.12 -7.60
CA LEU A 15 -7.24 27.19 -8.66
C LEU A 15 -5.76 26.81 -8.51
N ILE A 16 -4.88 27.78 -8.23
CA ILE A 16 -3.46 27.52 -7.97
C ILE A 16 -3.30 26.62 -6.75
N ALA A 17 -4.00 26.91 -5.65
CA ALA A 17 -3.96 26.10 -4.45
C ALA A 17 -4.45 24.66 -4.70
N GLY A 18 -5.52 24.49 -5.48
CA GLY A 18 -6.03 23.17 -5.88
C GLY A 18 -5.01 22.36 -6.69
N ILE A 19 -4.39 22.97 -7.70
CA ILE A 19 -3.35 22.33 -8.51
C ILE A 19 -2.14 21.96 -7.65
N ALA A 20 -1.69 22.87 -6.78
CA ALA A 20 -0.57 22.61 -5.88
C ALA A 20 -0.88 21.44 -4.93
N MET A 21 -2.08 21.41 -4.33
CA MET A 21 -2.50 20.29 -3.47
C MET A 21 -2.52 18.97 -4.22
N TYR A 22 -3.07 18.94 -5.44
CA TYR A 22 -3.08 17.73 -6.27
C TYR A 22 -1.66 17.23 -6.57
N TYR A 23 -0.78 18.13 -7.01
CA TYR A 23 0.62 17.78 -7.30
C TYR A 23 1.34 17.26 -6.06
N LEU A 24 1.17 17.91 -4.91
CA LEU A 24 1.79 17.49 -3.67
C LEU A 24 1.34 16.08 -3.26
N GLN A 25 0.03 15.83 -3.31
CA GLN A 25 -0.58 14.58 -2.84
C GLN A 25 -0.30 13.38 -3.76
N VAL A 26 -0.26 13.59 -5.07
CA VAL A 26 -0.16 12.52 -6.07
C VAL A 26 1.28 12.29 -6.54
N TYR A 27 2.12 13.31 -6.53
CA TYR A 27 3.47 13.25 -7.10
C TYR A 27 4.56 13.57 -6.09
N TYR A 28 4.57 14.79 -5.55
CA TYR A 28 5.74 15.31 -4.84
C TYR A 28 6.20 14.45 -3.66
N TYR A 29 5.24 13.90 -2.90
CA TYR A 29 5.58 13.11 -1.72
C TYR A 29 5.90 11.65 -2.02
N TYR A 30 5.55 11.16 -3.21
CA TYR A 30 5.79 9.77 -3.57
C TYR A 30 7.13 9.62 -4.29
N GLU A 31 7.85 8.58 -3.91
CA GLU A 31 9.10 8.17 -4.52
C GLU A 31 9.08 6.67 -4.79
N GLU A 32 9.75 6.25 -5.86
CA GLU A 32 10.03 4.84 -6.11
C GLU A 32 11.09 4.37 -5.10
N VAL A 33 10.86 3.21 -4.49
CA VAL A 33 11.79 2.63 -3.52
C VAL A 33 12.86 1.85 -4.26
N ASP A 34 14.11 1.96 -3.81
CA ASP A 34 15.19 1.10 -4.29
C ASP A 34 15.00 -0.32 -3.75
N VAL A 35 14.41 -1.17 -4.59
CA VAL A 35 14.07 -2.56 -4.27
C VAL A 35 15.27 -3.50 -4.25
N SER A 36 16.47 -3.05 -4.63
CA SER A 36 17.67 -3.92 -4.71
C SER A 36 18.09 -4.48 -3.35
N ALA A 37 17.76 -3.77 -2.27
CA ALA A 37 17.99 -4.18 -0.89
C ALA A 37 16.69 -4.56 -0.15
N GLU A 38 15.53 -4.47 -0.81
CA GLU A 38 14.24 -4.72 -0.18
C GLU A 38 13.83 -6.19 -0.32
N GLN A 39 13.27 -6.74 0.74
CA GLN A 39 12.76 -8.11 0.77
C GLN A 39 11.31 -8.07 1.22
N VAL A 40 10.48 -8.92 0.61
CA VAL A 40 9.14 -9.17 1.10
C VAL A 40 9.26 -10.16 2.25
N THR A 41 8.85 -9.73 3.43
CA THR A 41 8.90 -10.52 4.66
C THR A 41 7.50 -10.83 5.13
N LEU A 42 7.29 -12.06 5.57
CA LEU A 42 6.08 -12.53 6.24
C LEU A 42 6.38 -12.88 7.70
N THR A 43 5.36 -12.84 8.54
CA THR A 43 5.44 -13.29 9.93
C THR A 43 5.01 -14.75 9.99
N LEU A 44 5.89 -15.62 10.49
CA LEU A 44 5.61 -17.03 10.74
C LEU A 44 4.53 -17.16 11.82
N LEU A 45 3.82 -18.30 11.86
CA LEU A 45 2.82 -18.58 12.92
C LEU A 45 3.41 -18.52 14.35
N GLU A 46 4.72 -18.72 14.49
CA GLU A 46 5.45 -18.56 15.77
C GLU A 46 5.86 -17.10 16.08
N GLY A 47 5.61 -16.16 15.16
CA GLY A 47 5.82 -14.73 15.31
C GLY A 47 7.16 -14.20 14.82
N SER A 48 8.05 -15.06 14.31
CA SER A 48 9.34 -14.65 13.74
C SER A 48 9.18 -14.15 12.30
N ALA A 49 10.06 -13.23 11.89
CA ALA A 49 10.06 -12.67 10.54
C ALA A 49 10.83 -13.60 9.57
N ASP A 50 10.23 -13.90 8.43
CA ASP A 50 10.78 -14.80 7.42
C ASP A 50 10.67 -14.19 6.00
N PRO A 51 11.79 -13.95 5.31
CA PRO A 51 11.78 -13.42 3.95
C PRO A 51 11.34 -14.47 2.93
N ILE A 52 10.47 -14.09 2.01
CA ILE A 52 9.99 -14.97 0.92
C ILE A 52 10.62 -14.61 -0.42
N VAL A 53 10.58 -15.55 -1.37
CA VAL A 53 11.01 -15.26 -2.74
C VAL A 53 9.95 -14.38 -3.41
N ALA A 54 10.37 -13.15 -3.73
CA ALA A 54 9.57 -12.15 -4.42
C ALA A 54 10.34 -11.64 -5.65
N ASP A 55 9.81 -11.93 -6.83
CA ASP A 55 10.34 -11.50 -8.11
C ASP A 55 9.62 -10.25 -8.61
N ASN A 56 10.27 -9.48 -9.49
CA ASN A 56 9.71 -8.29 -10.13
C ASN A 56 9.13 -7.26 -9.13
N LEU A 57 9.76 -7.14 -7.95
CA LEU A 57 9.33 -6.22 -6.91
C LEU A 57 9.37 -4.77 -7.45
N GLN A 58 8.25 -4.08 -7.33
CA GLN A 58 8.15 -2.64 -7.54
C GLN A 58 7.48 -2.06 -6.31
N ALA A 59 8.03 -0.97 -5.78
CA ALA A 59 7.53 -0.33 -4.58
C ALA A 59 7.59 1.18 -4.70
N ILE A 60 6.61 1.83 -4.08
CA ILE A 60 6.56 3.27 -3.86
C ILE A 60 6.34 3.53 -2.38
N ASP A 61 6.91 4.60 -1.88
CA ASP A 61 6.65 5.08 -0.53
C ASP A 61 6.50 6.60 -0.52
N ALA A 62 6.06 7.13 0.60
CA ALA A 62 6.02 8.55 0.84
C ALA A 62 6.28 8.86 2.31
N THR A 63 7.35 9.60 2.57
CA THR A 63 7.77 10.05 3.91
C THR A 63 6.72 10.90 4.64
N SER A 64 5.71 11.41 3.94
CA SER A 64 4.62 12.19 4.53
C SER A 64 3.66 11.36 5.40
N SER A 65 3.62 10.03 5.25
CA SER A 65 2.76 9.17 6.07
C SER A 65 3.13 7.69 5.99
N PRO A 66 3.18 6.95 7.11
CA PRO A 66 3.57 5.53 7.14
C PRO A 66 2.62 4.59 6.38
N ILE A 67 1.39 5.01 6.07
CA ILE A 67 0.41 4.19 5.35
C ILE A 67 0.48 4.33 3.82
N ARG A 68 1.48 5.05 3.28
CA ARG A 68 1.56 5.33 1.84
C ARG A 68 2.36 4.31 1.04
N TYR A 69 3.12 3.44 1.71
CA TYR A 69 3.86 2.37 1.07
C TYR A 69 2.95 1.43 0.27
N ARG A 70 3.28 1.20 -0.99
CA ARG A 70 2.65 0.20 -1.85
C ARG A 70 3.74 -0.57 -2.57
N ALA A 71 3.56 -1.88 -2.68
CA ALA A 71 4.40 -2.69 -3.54
C ALA A 71 3.61 -3.78 -4.24
N CYS A 72 4.13 -4.26 -5.36
CA CYS A 72 3.65 -5.42 -6.09
C CYS A 72 4.84 -6.32 -6.41
N PHE A 73 4.61 -7.63 -6.50
CA PHE A 73 5.63 -8.61 -6.84
C PHE A 73 4.97 -9.87 -7.41
N THR A 74 5.79 -10.85 -7.79
CA THR A 74 5.33 -12.19 -8.16
C THR A 74 6.06 -13.23 -7.30
N THR A 75 5.38 -14.34 -6.98
CA THR A 75 5.98 -15.42 -6.22
C THR A 75 5.57 -16.79 -6.75
N SER A 76 6.44 -17.78 -6.60
CA SER A 76 6.14 -19.19 -6.89
C SER A 76 5.53 -19.94 -5.72
N HIS A 77 5.37 -19.30 -4.55
CA HIS A 77 4.77 -19.93 -3.38
C HIS A 77 3.26 -20.14 -3.60
N SER A 78 2.77 -21.36 -3.32
CA SER A 78 1.34 -21.65 -3.36
C SER A 78 0.62 -21.08 -2.13
N LEU A 79 -0.63 -20.66 -2.29
CA LEU A 79 -1.47 -20.19 -1.17
C LEU A 79 -1.56 -21.22 -0.02
N ALA A 80 -1.62 -22.51 -0.33
CA ALA A 80 -1.65 -23.57 0.68
C ALA A 80 -0.42 -23.53 1.59
N MET A 81 0.78 -23.58 0.99
CA MET A 81 2.06 -23.45 1.72
C MET A 81 2.12 -22.17 2.54
N LEU A 82 1.71 -21.03 1.98
CA LEU A 82 1.72 -19.76 2.73
C LEU A 82 0.76 -19.80 3.94
N SER A 83 -0.47 -20.30 3.75
CA SER A 83 -1.48 -20.38 4.80
C SER A 83 -1.17 -21.35 5.93
N GLU A 84 -0.35 -22.36 5.68
CA GLU A 84 0.10 -23.32 6.69
C GLU A 84 1.32 -22.83 7.48
N THR A 85 2.06 -21.84 6.95
CA THR A 85 3.36 -21.42 7.49
C THR A 85 3.29 -20.04 8.17
N TYR A 86 2.50 -19.11 7.62
CA TYR A 86 2.50 -17.70 8.00
C TYR A 86 1.21 -17.27 8.70
N GLU A 87 1.33 -16.23 9.51
CA GLU A 87 0.21 -15.58 10.20
C GLU A 87 -0.71 -14.90 9.19
N MET A 88 -1.96 -15.38 9.13
CA MET A 88 -3.03 -14.75 8.35
C MET A 88 -3.38 -13.38 8.92
N TYR A 89 -3.64 -12.41 8.03
CA TYR A 89 -4.02 -11.06 8.41
C TYR A 89 -5.52 -10.85 8.22
N GLU A 90 -6.23 -10.68 9.33
CA GLU A 90 -7.66 -10.35 9.35
C GLU A 90 -7.90 -8.86 9.09
N GLY A 91 -8.99 -8.52 8.40
CA GLY A 91 -9.33 -7.11 8.13
C GLY A 91 -8.36 -6.40 7.19
N ALA A 92 -7.81 -7.12 6.22
CA ALA A 92 -6.97 -6.59 5.15
C ALA A 92 -7.76 -5.64 4.23
N GLU A 93 -7.40 -4.35 4.24
CA GLU A 93 -8.07 -3.28 3.50
C GLU A 93 -7.06 -2.59 2.57
N PRO A 94 -6.90 -3.04 1.31
CA PRO A 94 -5.93 -2.47 0.39
C PRO A 94 -6.25 -1.00 0.10
N LEU A 95 -5.26 -0.14 0.32
CA LEU A 95 -5.39 1.30 0.14
C LEU A 95 -5.01 1.73 -1.29
N ILE A 96 -5.68 2.75 -1.80
CA ILE A 96 -5.50 3.21 -3.20
C ILE A 96 -4.07 3.75 -3.42
N ALA A 97 -3.46 3.33 -4.53
CA ALA A 97 -2.19 3.85 -5.01
C ALA A 97 -2.40 5.05 -5.96
N PRO A 98 -1.39 5.93 -6.15
CA PRO A 98 -1.42 6.93 -7.21
C PRO A 98 -1.64 6.29 -8.58
N TYR A 99 -2.37 6.97 -9.47
CA TYR A 99 -2.76 6.41 -10.76
C TYR A 99 -1.58 6.07 -11.70
N TRP A 100 -0.42 6.70 -11.50
CA TRP A 100 0.79 6.43 -12.27
C TRP A 100 1.52 5.15 -11.80
N PHE A 101 1.17 4.62 -10.62
CA PHE A 101 1.69 3.36 -10.13
C PHE A 101 0.75 2.22 -10.51
N GLU A 102 0.82 1.81 -11.77
CA GLU A 102 -0.16 0.90 -12.41
C GLU A 102 -0.12 -0.53 -11.86
N CYS A 103 0.93 -0.93 -11.13
CA CYS A 103 1.07 -2.31 -10.70
C CYS A 103 0.22 -2.68 -9.47
N PHE A 104 -0.36 -1.70 -8.77
CA PHE A 104 -1.19 -1.93 -7.59
C PHE A 104 -2.63 -1.44 -7.80
N ASP A 105 -3.55 -2.38 -8.07
CA ASP A 105 -4.99 -2.10 -8.12
C ASP A 105 -5.68 -2.53 -6.82
N ALA A 106 -5.95 -1.54 -5.95
CA ALA A 106 -6.62 -1.78 -4.68
C ALA A 106 -8.01 -2.40 -4.81
N MET A 107 -8.76 -2.08 -5.88
CA MET A 107 -10.09 -2.63 -6.10
C MET A 107 -10.02 -4.08 -6.56
N GLU A 108 -9.03 -4.43 -7.40
CA GLU A 108 -8.78 -5.81 -7.80
C GLU A 108 -8.40 -6.67 -6.58
N VAL A 109 -7.43 -6.20 -5.79
CA VAL A 109 -6.95 -6.88 -4.57
C VAL A 109 -8.09 -7.07 -3.58
N GLY A 110 -8.86 -6.01 -3.29
CA GLY A 110 -10.00 -6.08 -2.36
C GLY A 110 -11.04 -7.12 -2.80
N LYS A 111 -11.41 -7.12 -4.09
CA LYS A 111 -12.34 -8.13 -4.65
C LYS A 111 -11.79 -9.54 -4.65
N ALA A 112 -10.46 -9.70 -4.72
CA ALA A 112 -9.84 -11.02 -4.64
C ALA A 112 -9.86 -11.55 -3.21
N LEU A 113 -9.55 -10.70 -2.22
CA LEU A 113 -9.64 -11.03 -0.79
C LEU A 113 -11.07 -11.41 -0.39
N GLU A 114 -12.07 -10.60 -0.75
CA GLU A 114 -13.48 -10.87 -0.45
C GLU A 114 -13.98 -12.21 -1.04
N LYS A 115 -13.41 -12.62 -2.18
CA LYS A 115 -13.78 -13.86 -2.88
C LYS A 115 -12.93 -15.05 -2.49
N GLY A 116 -11.94 -14.89 -1.60
CA GLY A 116 -10.98 -15.93 -1.25
C GLY A 116 -10.04 -16.35 -2.39
N ARG A 117 -9.89 -15.52 -3.43
CA ARG A 117 -8.92 -15.70 -4.53
C ARG A 117 -7.56 -15.06 -4.22
N ALA A 118 -7.48 -14.35 -3.10
CA ALA A 118 -6.25 -13.88 -2.49
C ALA A 118 -6.32 -14.17 -0.99
N LEU A 119 -5.17 -14.41 -0.38
CA LEU A 119 -5.00 -14.50 1.07
C LEU A 119 -4.09 -13.37 1.53
N ALA A 120 -4.42 -12.77 2.67
CA ALA A 120 -3.60 -11.75 3.30
C ALA A 120 -2.84 -12.33 4.50
N PHE A 121 -1.61 -11.89 4.65
CA PHE A 121 -0.66 -12.33 5.67
C PHE A 121 -0.05 -11.12 6.35
N LEU A 122 0.30 -11.28 7.62
CA LEU A 122 1.04 -10.27 8.36
C LEU A 122 2.47 -10.25 7.81
N GLY A 123 2.86 -9.11 7.24
CA GLY A 123 4.25 -8.90 6.83
C GLY A 123 5.11 -8.55 8.04
N GLN A 124 4.76 -7.45 8.68
CA GLN A 124 5.38 -7.01 9.93
C GLN A 124 4.38 -6.19 10.74
N LYS A 125 4.23 -6.53 12.01
CA LYS A 125 3.38 -5.77 12.94
C LYS A 125 4.08 -4.50 13.42
N ASN A 126 3.34 -3.41 13.54
CA ASN A 126 3.82 -2.15 14.11
C ASN A 126 5.13 -1.65 13.49
N ILE A 127 5.24 -1.69 12.15
CA ILE A 127 6.36 -1.06 11.41
C ILE A 127 6.48 0.43 11.73
N ALA A 128 5.35 1.05 12.05
CA ALA A 128 5.23 2.31 12.76
C ALA A 128 4.15 2.13 13.83
N HIS A 129 4.09 3.03 14.80
CA HIS A 129 3.12 2.95 15.88
C HIS A 129 1.69 2.83 15.32
N GLY A 130 1.04 1.68 15.55
CA GLY A 130 -0.31 1.38 15.10
C GLY A 130 -0.48 1.15 13.60
N VAL A 131 0.61 0.86 12.88
CA VAL A 131 0.61 0.58 11.43
C VAL A 131 1.30 -0.75 11.17
N ASP A 132 0.60 -1.64 10.47
CA ASP A 132 1.13 -2.94 10.05
C ASP A 132 1.46 -2.93 8.57
N ARG A 133 2.44 -3.75 8.19
CA ARG A 133 2.67 -4.15 6.80
C ARG A 133 1.86 -5.41 6.52
N VAL A 134 0.98 -5.34 5.53
CA VAL A 134 0.15 -6.43 5.07
C VAL A 134 0.64 -6.88 3.70
N VAL A 135 0.73 -8.20 3.53
CA VAL A 135 1.13 -8.83 2.27
C VAL A 135 -0.02 -9.73 1.81
N ALA A 136 -0.59 -9.46 0.65
CA ALA A 136 -1.55 -10.34 0.02
C ALA A 136 -0.93 -11.09 -1.15
N VAL A 137 -1.28 -12.36 -1.31
CA VAL A 137 -0.90 -13.19 -2.46
C VAL A 137 -2.16 -13.71 -3.12
N MET A 138 -2.24 -13.56 -4.44
CA MET A 138 -3.33 -14.09 -5.28
C MET A 138 -3.07 -15.54 -5.69
N GLU A 139 -4.12 -16.25 -6.09
CA GLU A 139 -4.04 -17.62 -6.61
C GLU A 139 -3.17 -17.76 -7.88
N ASP A 140 -2.98 -16.67 -8.62
CA ASP A 140 -2.15 -16.59 -9.82
C ASP A 140 -0.66 -16.26 -9.54
N GLY A 141 -0.30 -16.11 -8.26
CA GLY A 141 1.07 -15.81 -7.81
C GLY A 141 1.41 -14.32 -7.79
N ARG A 142 0.50 -13.40 -8.15
CA ARG A 142 0.70 -11.96 -7.94
C ARG A 142 0.61 -11.62 -6.46
N GLY A 143 1.61 -10.90 -5.98
CA GLY A 143 1.72 -10.43 -4.60
C GLY A 143 1.57 -8.91 -4.52
N PHE A 144 0.99 -8.44 -3.41
CA PHE A 144 0.72 -7.04 -3.15
C PHE A 144 1.06 -6.72 -1.70
N VAL A 145 1.70 -5.58 -1.47
CA VAL A 145 2.08 -5.12 -0.13
C VAL A 145 1.54 -3.73 0.08
N TRP A 146 0.96 -3.49 1.25
CA TRP A 146 0.60 -2.15 1.67
C TRP A 146 0.74 -2.00 3.18
N HIS A 147 0.80 -0.77 3.63
CA HIS A 147 0.74 -0.44 5.04
C HIS A 147 -0.67 0.03 5.41
N GLN A 148 -1.22 -0.46 6.52
CA GLN A 148 -2.52 -0.04 7.01
C GLN A 148 -2.52 0.15 8.53
N VAL A 149 -3.45 0.99 9.01
CA VAL A 149 -3.66 1.18 10.45
C VAL A 149 -4.25 -0.08 11.08
N ASN A 150 -3.77 -0.42 12.27
CA ASN A 150 -4.20 -1.59 13.02
C ASN A 150 -5.13 -1.21 14.18
N GLU A 151 -5.56 -2.22 14.94
CA GLU A 151 -6.52 -2.10 16.04
C GLU A 151 -6.07 -1.20 17.20
N GLU A 152 -4.78 -0.88 17.31
CA GLU A 152 -4.27 0.03 18.35
C GLU A 152 -4.72 1.48 18.10
N ILE A 153 -4.89 1.87 16.84
CA ILE A 153 -5.37 3.21 16.44
C ILE A 153 -6.88 3.23 16.20
N LYS A 154 -7.50 2.11 15.82
CA LYS A 154 -8.94 2.05 15.49
C LYS A 154 -9.89 2.14 16.69
N LYS A 155 -9.39 2.18 17.93
CA LYS A 155 -10.17 2.33 19.18
C LYS A 155 -10.64 3.76 19.44
#